data_AF-A0A0N4YV94-F1
#
_entry.id   AF-A0A0N4YV94-F1
#
_cell.length_a   1.000
_cell.length_b   1.000
_cell.length_c   1.000
_cell.angle_alpha   90.00
_cell.angle_beta   90.00
_cell.angle_gamma   90.00
#
_symmetry.space_group_name_H-M   'P 1'
#
loop_
_entity.id
_entity.type
_entity.pdbx_description
1 polymer ?
#
loop_
_entity_poly.entity_id
_entity_poly.type
_entity_poly.pdbx_seq_one_letter_code
_entity_poly.pdbx_strand_id
1 'polypeptide(L)'
;MITTSCAVVLIVVGSSLDYGLCSSYTGMPSYQPKNFFLALGTLLFAYGGHSAFPTIQHDMRNPAEFTKSVVLAFSMMAVMYGPVCIMGYLTYHDTIRDSIIPSIQTVWIQQAINIMITVHCILTLTIVFNPLNQELEELFGCPQHFGWQRVLIRTGTMIAVAFVAETIPNFGPLLDLFGKLDLI
;
A
#
# COMPACT_ATOMS: atom_id res chain seq x y z
N MET A 1 6.01 -4.09 -9.82
CA MET A 1 7.36 -3.49 -9.76
C MET A 1 7.54 -2.42 -10.84
N ILE A 2 7.43 -2.73 -12.15
CA ILE A 2 7.58 -1.69 -13.20
C ILE A 2 6.49 -0.60 -13.10
N THR A 3 5.23 -1.00 -12.92
CA THR A 3 4.11 -0.06 -12.78
C THR A 3 4.25 0.85 -11.55
N THR A 4 4.69 0.30 -10.41
CA THR A 4 4.95 1.06 -9.17
C THR A 4 6.12 2.02 -9.32
N SER A 5 7.22 1.58 -9.91
CA SER A 5 8.39 2.45 -10.14
C SER A 5 8.05 3.57 -11.11
N CYS A 6 7.29 3.29 -12.18
CA CYS A 6 6.79 4.30 -13.09
C CYS A 6 5.86 5.30 -12.40
N ALA A 7 4.91 4.81 -11.59
CA ALA A 7 4.01 5.66 -10.81
C ALA A 7 4.77 6.59 -9.84
N VAL A 8 5.77 6.06 -9.12
CA VAL A 8 6.61 6.86 -8.22
C VAL A 8 7.38 7.95 -8.98
N VAL A 9 7.98 7.60 -10.13
CA VAL A 9 8.66 8.60 -10.97
C VAL A 9 7.68 9.68 -11.43
N LEU A 10 6.47 9.32 -11.86
CA LEU A 10 5.44 10.30 -12.24
C LEU A 10 4.99 11.17 -11.07
N ILE A 11 4.89 10.62 -9.86
CA ILE A 11 4.56 11.40 -8.65
C ILE A 11 5.66 12.43 -8.35
N VAL A 12 6.92 12.01 -8.41
CA VAL A 12 8.08 12.90 -8.17
C VAL A 12 8.14 13.99 -9.25
N VAL A 13 7.97 13.63 -10.52
CA VAL A 13 7.93 14.60 -11.63
C VAL A 13 6.75 15.55 -11.48
N GLY A 14 5.54 15.06 -11.23
CA GLY A 14 4.35 15.89 -11.02
C GLY A 14 4.54 16.87 -9.85
N SER A 15 5.06 16.39 -8.72
CA SER A 15 5.35 17.24 -7.56
C SER A 15 6.44 18.28 -7.86
N SER A 16 7.46 17.92 -8.65
CA SER A 16 8.51 18.88 -9.04
C SER A 16 8.01 19.98 -9.97
N LEU A 17 7.04 19.69 -10.84
CA LEU A 17 6.37 20.70 -11.68
C LEU A 17 5.50 21.63 -10.84
N ASP A 18 4.80 21.05 -9.86
CA ASP A 18 3.91 21.79 -8.96
C ASP A 18 4.68 22.61 -7.91
N TYR A 19 5.98 22.34 -7.70
CA TYR A 19 6.82 23.06 -6.75
C TYR A 19 6.82 24.57 -6.98
N GLY A 20 6.95 25.02 -8.22
CA GLY A 20 6.93 26.46 -8.54
C GLY A 20 5.58 27.14 -8.29
N LEU A 21 4.49 26.37 -8.30
CA LEU A 21 3.12 26.87 -8.15
C LEU A 21 2.66 26.84 -6.68
N CYS A 22 3.05 25.80 -5.94
CA CYS A 22 2.53 25.52 -4.60
C CYS A 22 3.50 25.88 -3.47
N SER A 23 4.81 26.04 -3.73
CA SER A 23 5.82 26.35 -2.70
C SER A 23 5.63 27.70 -1.99
N SER A 24 4.85 28.62 -2.56
CA SER A 24 4.57 29.92 -1.96
C SER A 24 3.63 29.85 -0.75
N TYR A 25 2.91 28.75 -0.54
CA TYR A 25 2.00 28.56 0.59
C TYR A 25 2.71 27.81 1.73
N THR A 26 3.20 28.55 2.73
CA THR A 26 3.91 27.99 3.90
C THR A 26 3.02 27.93 5.14
N GLY A 27 1.86 27.27 5.04
CA GLY A 27 1.10 26.88 6.22
C GLY A 27 1.81 25.70 6.88
N MET A 28 2.37 25.88 8.09
CA MET A 28 2.84 24.76 8.91
C MET A 28 1.78 24.47 9.99
N PRO A 29 1.19 23.26 10.02
CA PRO A 29 0.24 22.92 11.06
C PRO A 29 0.94 22.86 12.43
N SER A 30 0.20 23.22 13.49
CA SER A 30 0.69 23.07 14.86
C SER A 30 0.99 21.60 15.17
N TYR A 31 2.09 21.31 15.87
CA TYR A 31 2.40 19.96 16.30
C TYR A 31 1.31 19.42 17.23
N GLN A 32 0.61 18.37 16.79
CA GLN A 32 -0.37 17.64 17.59
C GLN A 32 0.13 16.21 17.81
N PRO A 33 0.25 15.72 19.06
CA PRO A 33 0.68 14.36 19.35
C PRO A 33 -0.16 13.29 18.64
N LYS A 34 -1.46 13.56 18.44
CA LYS A 34 -2.36 12.69 17.68
C LYS A 34 -1.83 12.42 16.27
N ASN A 35 -1.44 13.46 15.53
CA ASN A 35 -0.96 13.34 14.15
C ASN A 35 0.36 12.58 14.06
N PHE A 36 1.21 12.67 15.10
CA PHE A 36 2.42 11.87 15.20
C PHE A 36 2.11 10.37 15.28
N PHE A 37 1.17 9.95 16.13
CA PHE A 37 0.78 8.55 16.25
C PHE A 37 0.03 8.01 15.02
N LEU A 38 -0.73 8.86 14.33
CA LEU A 38 -1.35 8.50 13.04
C LEU A 38 -0.27 8.28 11.98
N ALA A 39 0.65 9.23 11.79
CA ALA A 39 1.77 9.07 10.86
C ALA A 39 2.63 7.83 11.15
N LEU A 40 2.86 7.52 12.43
CA LEU A 40 3.55 6.28 12.84
C LEU A 40 2.76 5.03 12.41
N GLY A 41 1.44 5.01 12.61
CA GLY A 41 0.57 3.90 12.20
C GLY A 41 0.60 3.67 10.68
N THR A 42 0.47 4.75 9.89
CA THR A 42 0.61 4.68 8.43
C THR A 42 2.01 4.15 8.02
N LEU A 43 3.08 4.59 8.67
CA LEU A 43 4.43 4.11 8.38
C LEU A 43 4.59 2.62 8.68
N LEU A 44 4.09 2.16 9.82
CA LEU A 44 4.14 0.74 10.20
C LEU A 44 3.35 -0.13 9.22
N PHE A 45 2.14 0.30 8.85
CA PHE A 45 1.33 -0.38 7.85
C PHE A 45 2.06 -0.47 6.50
N ALA A 46 2.75 0.59 6.09
CA ALA A 46 3.49 0.63 4.83
C ALA A 46 4.66 -0.37 4.79
N TYR A 47 5.25 -0.70 5.94
CA TYR A 47 6.28 -1.74 6.11
C TYR A 47 5.69 -3.10 6.56
N GLY A 48 4.37 -3.23 6.59
CA GLY A 48 3.66 -4.46 6.94
C GLY A 48 3.73 -5.52 5.82
N GLY A 49 3.16 -6.70 6.09
CA GLY A 49 3.12 -7.82 5.14
C GLY A 49 3.85 -9.10 5.58
N HIS A 50 4.27 -9.17 6.85
CA HIS A 50 4.96 -10.33 7.43
C HIS A 50 4.14 -11.63 7.37
N SER A 51 2.81 -11.56 7.35
CA SER A 51 1.93 -12.73 7.22
C SER A 51 2.10 -13.48 5.89
N ALA A 52 2.50 -12.77 4.82
CA ALA A 52 2.74 -13.39 3.52
C ALA A 52 4.14 -14.04 3.41
N PHE A 53 5.04 -13.76 4.36
CA PHE A 53 6.44 -14.17 4.27
C PHE A 53 6.62 -15.70 4.24
N PRO A 54 5.93 -16.50 5.09
CA PRO A 54 6.05 -17.95 5.04
C PRO A 54 5.60 -18.54 3.70
N THR A 55 4.49 -18.06 3.13
CA THR A 55 3.99 -18.50 1.83
C THR A 55 4.96 -18.14 0.71
N ILE A 56 5.49 -16.89 0.72
CA ILE A 56 6.49 -16.45 -0.25
C ILE A 56 7.76 -17.29 -0.13
N GLN A 57 8.25 -17.52 1.08
CA GLN A 57 9.45 -18.32 1.34
C GLN A 57 9.27 -19.78 0.88
N HIS A 58 8.08 -20.36 1.07
CA HIS A 58 7.74 -21.69 0.59
C HIS A 58 7.69 -21.77 -0.94
N ASP A 59 7.18 -20.72 -1.60
CA ASP A 59 7.08 -20.65 -3.07
C ASP A 59 8.41 -20.29 -3.76
N MET A 60 9.43 -19.87 -3.00
CA MET A 60 10.76 -19.59 -3.54
C MET A 60 11.51 -20.86 -3.95
N ARG A 61 12.14 -20.83 -5.12
CA ARG A 61 13.00 -21.94 -5.58
C ARG A 61 14.13 -22.28 -4.61
N ASN A 62 14.70 -21.28 -3.92
CA ASN A 62 15.75 -21.44 -2.91
C ASN A 62 15.34 -20.69 -1.62
N PRO A 63 14.66 -21.35 -0.66
CA PRO A 63 14.18 -20.70 0.57
C PRO A 63 15.29 -20.12 1.46
N ALA A 64 16.52 -20.64 1.37
CA ALA A 64 17.66 -20.15 2.15
C ALA A 64 18.08 -18.70 1.78
N GLU A 65 17.68 -18.21 0.61
CA GLU A 65 17.98 -16.85 0.12
C GLU A 65 16.87 -15.84 0.44
N PHE A 66 15.88 -16.24 1.26
CA PHE A 66 14.76 -15.40 1.66
C PHE A 66 15.23 -14.10 2.34
N THR A 67 16.15 -14.19 3.30
CA THR A 67 16.64 -13.01 4.04
C THR A 67 17.27 -11.97 3.10
N LYS A 68 18.07 -12.40 2.11
CA LYS A 68 18.67 -11.46 1.14
C LYS A 68 17.59 -10.79 0.28
N SER A 69 16.57 -11.56 -0.11
CA SER A 69 15.44 -11.07 -0.92
C SER A 69 14.61 -10.03 -0.15
N VAL A 70 14.33 -10.28 1.13
CA VAL A 70 13.58 -9.37 2.00
C VAL A 70 14.35 -8.08 2.27
N VAL A 71 15.63 -8.16 2.62
CA VAL A 71 16.48 -6.98 2.85
C VAL A 71 16.54 -6.11 1.60
N LEU A 72 16.67 -6.72 0.42
CA LEU A 72 16.65 -6.00 -0.85
C LEU A 72 15.30 -5.32 -1.09
N ALA A 73 14.18 -6.03 -0.87
CA ALA A 73 12.83 -5.51 -1.07
C ALA A 73 12.55 -4.29 -0.17
N PHE A 74 12.85 -4.37 1.12
CA PHE A 74 12.67 -3.25 2.05
C PHE A 74 13.60 -2.08 1.75
N SER A 75 14.84 -2.35 1.31
CA SER A 75 15.76 -1.29 0.88
C SER A 75 15.23 -0.54 -0.35
N MET A 76 14.70 -1.26 -1.34
CA MET A 76 14.06 -0.64 -2.51
C MET A 76 12.82 0.16 -2.12
N MET A 77 12.00 -0.35 -1.20
CA MET A 77 10.82 0.36 -0.69
C MET A 77 11.21 1.70 -0.03
N ALA A 78 12.24 1.70 0.81
CA ALA A 78 12.74 2.93 1.43
C ALA A 78 13.22 3.97 0.41
N VAL A 79 13.92 3.52 -0.64
CA VAL A 79 14.38 4.38 -1.75
C VAL A 79 13.22 4.93 -2.57
N MET A 80 12.12 4.19 -2.71
CA MET A 80 10.94 4.66 -3.43
C MET A 80 10.08 5.63 -2.60
N TYR A 81 9.92 5.36 -1.30
CA TYR A 81 9.09 6.18 -0.42
C TYR A 81 9.77 7.48 0.01
N GLY A 82 11.07 7.45 0.31
CA GLY A 82 11.82 8.60 0.78
C GLY A 82 11.65 9.85 -0.09
N PRO A 83 11.95 9.80 -1.40
CA PRO A 83 11.81 10.93 -2.31
C PRO A 83 10.36 11.44 -2.42
N VAL A 84 9.39 10.54 -2.41
CA VAL A 84 7.96 10.91 -2.49
C VAL A 84 7.54 11.67 -1.24
N CYS A 85 7.92 11.21 -0.05
CA CYS A 85 7.62 11.89 1.20
C CYS A 85 8.28 13.28 1.26
N ILE A 86 9.55 13.38 0.87
CA ILE A 86 10.29 14.65 0.87
C ILE A 86 9.65 15.64 -0.11
N MET A 87 9.41 15.22 -1.36
CA MET A 87 8.84 16.10 -2.39
C MET A 87 7.39 16.48 -2.09
N GLY A 88 6.59 15.55 -1.58
CA GLY A 88 5.21 15.80 -1.19
C GLY A 88 5.12 16.85 -0.08
N TYR A 89 5.96 16.73 0.96
CA TYR A 89 6.02 17.69 2.05
C TYR A 89 6.46 19.08 1.57
N LEU A 90 7.54 19.17 0.78
CA LEU A 90 8.09 20.44 0.30
C LEU A 90 7.18 21.16 -0.71
N THR A 91 6.34 20.42 -1.44
CA THR A 91 5.49 20.99 -2.50
C THR A 91 4.13 21.41 -1.95
N TYR A 92 3.45 20.54 -1.21
CA TYR A 92 2.04 20.72 -0.85
C TYR A 92 1.81 21.18 0.60
N HIS A 93 2.80 21.03 1.49
CA HIS A 93 2.71 21.43 2.90
C HIS A 93 1.41 20.93 3.56
N ASP A 94 0.63 21.84 4.17
CA ASP A 94 -0.62 21.55 4.90
C ASP A 94 -1.83 21.25 3.98
N THR A 95 -1.66 21.32 2.66
CA THR A 95 -2.75 21.08 1.70
C THR A 95 -2.79 19.66 1.16
N ILE A 96 -1.87 18.79 1.60
CA ILE A 96 -1.83 17.40 1.18
C ILE A 96 -3.07 16.65 1.68
N ARG A 97 -3.74 15.93 0.78
CA ARG A 97 -4.86 15.04 1.12
C ARG A 97 -4.33 13.71 1.66
N ASP A 98 -5.23 12.85 2.14
CA ASP A 98 -4.91 11.49 2.62
C ASP A 98 -4.05 10.66 1.64
N SER A 99 -4.10 11.00 0.35
CA SER A 99 -3.19 10.50 -0.68
C SER A 99 -2.57 11.67 -1.45
N ILE A 100 -1.32 11.51 -1.88
CA ILE A 100 -0.60 12.51 -2.68
C ILE A 100 -1.17 12.66 -4.10
N ILE A 101 -1.76 11.60 -4.65
CA ILE A 101 -2.25 11.57 -6.04
C ILE A 101 -3.29 12.68 -6.32
N PRO A 102 -4.35 12.85 -5.52
CA PRO A 102 -5.31 13.94 -5.72
C PRO A 102 -4.76 15.34 -5.41
N SER A 103 -3.55 15.44 -4.83
CA SER A 103 -2.90 16.72 -4.52
C SER A 103 -2.13 17.29 -5.72
N ILE A 104 -1.72 16.42 -6.66
CA ILE A 104 -1.06 16.81 -7.91
C ILE A 104 -2.02 17.63 -8.79
N GLN A 105 -1.61 18.82 -9.19
CA GLN A 105 -2.41 19.78 -9.96
C GLN A 105 -2.51 19.39 -11.44
N THR A 106 -1.49 18.69 -11.95
CA THR A 106 -1.43 18.29 -13.35
C THR A 106 -2.36 17.10 -13.63
N VAL A 107 -3.53 17.36 -14.23
CA VAL A 107 -4.61 16.38 -14.45
C VAL A 107 -4.17 15.14 -15.24
N TRP A 108 -3.39 15.30 -16.32
CA TRP A 108 -2.97 14.15 -17.14
C TRP A 108 -1.98 13.24 -16.40
N ILE A 109 -1.09 13.81 -15.57
CA ILE A 109 -0.17 13.06 -14.71
C ILE A 109 -0.96 12.30 -13.65
N GLN A 110 -1.93 12.97 -13.01
CA GLN A 110 -2.80 12.36 -12.01
C GLN A 110 -3.58 11.17 -12.59
N GLN A 111 -4.17 11.31 -13.78
CA GLN A 111 -4.88 10.21 -14.45
C GLN A 111 -3.95 9.04 -14.79
N ALA A 112 -2.75 9.32 -15.30
CA ALA A 112 -1.76 8.29 -15.60
C ALA A 112 -1.33 7.51 -14.34
N ILE A 113 -1.07 8.22 -13.23
CA ILE A 113 -0.75 7.61 -11.94
C ILE A 113 -1.90 6.74 -11.44
N ASN A 114 -3.14 7.24 -11.49
CA ASN A 114 -4.32 6.49 -11.08
C ASN A 114 -4.42 5.17 -11.84
N ILE A 115 -4.28 5.18 -13.17
CA ILE A 115 -4.31 3.95 -13.98
C ILE A 115 -3.19 2.98 -13.57
N MET A 116 -1.96 3.47 -13.39
CA MET A 116 -0.82 2.64 -13.01
C MET A 116 -0.99 2.00 -11.63
N ILE A 117 -1.52 2.75 -10.66
CA ILE A 117 -1.81 2.25 -9.32
C ILE A 117 -2.99 1.26 -9.37
N THR A 118 -4.03 1.50 -10.15
CA THR A 118 -5.13 0.54 -10.33
C THR A 118 -4.62 -0.79 -10.87
N VAL A 119 -3.81 -0.77 -11.93
CA VAL A 119 -3.20 -2.00 -12.48
C VAL A 119 -2.31 -2.70 -11.46
N HIS A 120 -1.52 -1.93 -10.71
CA HIS A 120 -0.70 -2.47 -9.63
C HIS A 120 -1.55 -3.16 -8.55
N CYS A 121 -2.61 -2.51 -8.07
CA CYS A 121 -3.51 -3.01 -7.03
C CYS A 121 -4.20 -4.31 -7.46
N ILE A 122 -4.63 -4.44 -8.71
CA ILE A 122 -5.24 -5.68 -9.21
C ILE A 122 -4.26 -6.85 -9.12
N LEU A 123 -2.99 -6.62 -9.51
CA LEU A 123 -1.95 -7.64 -9.45
C LEU A 123 -1.58 -7.99 -8.00
N THR A 124 -1.39 -7.00 -7.14
CA THR A 124 -1.01 -7.25 -5.74
C THR A 124 -2.13 -7.84 -4.92
N LEU A 125 -3.39 -7.49 -5.20
CA LEU A 125 -4.56 -8.08 -4.54
C LEU A 125 -4.56 -9.61 -4.69
N THR A 126 -4.18 -10.13 -5.86
CA THR A 126 -4.08 -11.58 -6.06
C THR A 126 -3.03 -12.24 -5.15
N ILE A 127 -1.90 -11.56 -4.94
CA ILE A 127 -0.79 -12.07 -4.12
C ILE A 127 -1.14 -11.99 -2.63
N VAL A 128 -1.68 -10.85 -2.18
CA VAL A 128 -2.01 -10.58 -0.77
C VAL A 128 -3.13 -11.48 -0.27
N PHE A 129 -4.11 -11.81 -1.12
CA PHE A 129 -5.22 -12.69 -0.73
C PHE A 129 -4.83 -14.17 -0.70
N ASN A 130 -3.70 -14.57 -1.28
CA ASN A 130 -3.28 -15.97 -1.30
C ASN A 130 -3.08 -16.56 0.12
N PRO A 131 -2.29 -15.95 1.02
CA PRO A 131 -2.16 -16.44 2.40
C PRO A 131 -3.49 -16.41 3.17
N LEU A 132 -4.29 -15.35 3.01
CA LEU A 132 -5.60 -15.26 3.65
C LEU A 132 -6.53 -16.42 3.22
N ASN A 133 -6.54 -16.75 1.94
CA ASN A 133 -7.31 -17.88 1.44
C ASN A 133 -6.76 -19.22 1.96
N GLN A 134 -5.45 -19.36 2.13
CA GLN A 134 -4.84 -20.57 2.71
C GLN A 134 -5.26 -20.75 4.18
N GLU A 135 -5.21 -19.68 4.99
CA GLU A 135 -5.65 -19.72 6.40
C GLU A 135 -7.14 -20.08 6.53
N LEU A 136 -8.00 -19.50 5.67
CA LEU A 136 -9.42 -19.83 5.66
C LEU A 136 -9.67 -21.28 5.17
N GLU A 137 -8.96 -21.73 4.14
CA GLU A 137 -9.03 -23.11 3.66
C GLU A 137 -8.64 -24.09 4.78
N GLU A 138 -7.62 -23.79 5.59
CA GLU A 138 -7.22 -24.57 6.76
C GLU A 138 -8.25 -24.52 7.90
N LEU A 139 -8.78 -23.35 8.23
CA LEU A 139 -9.77 -23.15 9.29
C LEU A 139 -11.07 -23.93 9.02
N PHE A 140 -11.50 -24.00 7.76
CA PHE A 140 -12.69 -24.75 7.35
C PHE A 140 -12.40 -26.23 7.03
N GLY A 141 -11.16 -26.69 7.22
CA GLY A 141 -10.77 -28.09 6.95
C GLY A 141 -10.91 -28.48 5.48
N CYS A 142 -10.73 -27.52 4.56
CA CYS A 142 -10.95 -27.73 3.14
C CYS A 142 -9.86 -28.65 2.56
N PRO A 143 -10.24 -29.74 1.87
CA PRO A 143 -9.26 -30.63 1.27
C PRO A 143 -8.53 -29.96 0.10
N GLN A 144 -7.22 -30.23 -0.04
CA GLN A 144 -6.31 -29.58 -1.01
C GLN A 144 -6.60 -29.87 -2.51
N HIS A 145 -7.66 -30.62 -2.82
CA HIS A 145 -8.07 -30.87 -4.20
C HIS A 145 -8.94 -29.72 -4.75
N PHE A 146 -9.02 -29.61 -6.08
CA PHE A 146 -9.96 -28.67 -6.72
C PHE A 146 -11.41 -29.09 -6.42
N GLY A 147 -11.99 -28.51 -5.37
CA GLY A 147 -13.35 -28.76 -4.93
C GLY A 147 -14.21 -27.49 -4.95
N TRP A 148 -15.52 -27.67 -5.00
CA TRP A 148 -16.50 -26.57 -4.96
C TRP A 148 -16.39 -25.75 -3.66
N GLN A 149 -15.99 -26.38 -2.56
CA GLN A 149 -15.74 -25.71 -1.27
C GLN A 149 -14.64 -24.65 -1.37
N ARG A 150 -13.56 -24.93 -2.12
CA ARG A 150 -12.46 -24.00 -2.33
C ARG A 150 -12.89 -22.75 -3.11
N VAL A 151 -13.72 -22.95 -4.13
CA VAL A 151 -14.28 -21.85 -4.92
C VAL A 151 -15.19 -20.98 -4.05
N LEU A 152 -16.06 -21.60 -3.25
CA LEU A 152 -16.96 -20.88 -2.33
C LEU A 152 -16.19 -20.04 -1.31
N ILE A 153 -15.14 -20.60 -0.69
CA ILE A 153 -14.32 -19.87 0.28
C ILE A 153 -13.64 -18.66 -0.40
N ARG A 154 -12.93 -18.86 -1.51
CA ARG A 154 -12.20 -17.78 -2.20
C ARG A 154 -13.12 -16.68 -2.72
N THR A 155 -14.25 -17.05 -3.32
CA THR A 155 -15.24 -16.08 -3.80
C THR A 155 -15.92 -15.36 -2.63
N GLY A 156 -16.24 -16.07 -1.55
CA GLY A 156 -16.80 -15.49 -0.32
C GLY A 156 -15.86 -14.45 0.32
N THR A 157 -14.57 -14.77 0.43
CA THR A 157 -13.55 -13.84 0.94
C THR A 157 -13.44 -12.58 0.08
N MET A 158 -13.42 -12.73 -1.25
CA MET A 158 -13.37 -11.57 -2.16
C MET A 158 -14.62 -10.68 -2.05
N ILE A 159 -15.81 -11.28 -1.95
CA ILE A 159 -17.06 -10.53 -1.75
C ILE A 159 -17.05 -9.80 -0.42
N ALA A 160 -16.62 -10.47 0.66
CA ALA A 160 -16.54 -9.85 1.98
C ALA A 160 -15.59 -8.65 2.00
N VAL A 161 -14.41 -8.77 1.38
CA VAL A 161 -13.47 -7.64 1.30
C VAL A 161 -14.02 -6.52 0.41
N ALA A 162 -14.65 -6.84 -0.72
CA ALA A 162 -15.30 -5.83 -1.56
C ALA A 162 -16.42 -5.07 -0.80
N PHE A 163 -17.20 -5.77 0.02
CA PHE A 163 -18.22 -5.17 0.87
C PHE A 163 -17.60 -4.23 1.93
N VAL A 164 -16.52 -4.65 2.59
CA VAL A 164 -15.79 -3.78 3.54
C VAL A 164 -15.21 -2.55 2.82
N ALA A 165 -14.68 -2.73 1.62
CA ALA A 165 -14.11 -1.65 0.82
C ALA A 165 -15.17 -0.61 0.42
N GLU A 166 -16.39 -1.00 0.09
CA GLU A 166 -17.48 -0.04 -0.21
C GLU A 166 -18.04 0.64 1.05
N THR A 167 -18.07 -0.05 2.19
CA THR A 167 -18.64 0.50 3.43
C THR A 167 -17.75 1.52 4.12
N ILE A 168 -16.43 1.45 3.94
CA ILE A 168 -15.47 2.36 4.57
C ILE A 168 -14.71 3.15 3.49
N PRO A 169 -15.20 4.33 3.08
CA PRO A 169 -14.59 5.12 2.01
C PRO A 169 -13.31 5.87 2.42
N ASN A 170 -13.02 5.99 3.72
CA ASN A 170 -11.90 6.78 4.23
C ASN A 170 -10.66 5.91 4.45
N PHE A 171 -9.61 6.19 3.68
CA PHE A 171 -8.39 5.39 3.64
C PHE A 171 -7.48 5.63 4.86
N GLY A 172 -7.29 6.90 5.28
CA GLY A 172 -6.34 7.26 6.35
C GLY A 172 -6.60 6.55 7.70
N PRO A 173 -7.80 6.68 8.30
CA PRO A 173 -8.09 6.05 9.59
C PRO A 173 -7.97 4.51 9.57
N LEU A 174 -8.19 3.90 8.40
CA LEU A 174 -8.11 2.45 8.21
C LEU A 174 -6.65 1.97 8.20
N LEU A 175 -5.76 2.66 7.48
CA LEU A 175 -4.32 2.39 7.49
C LEU A 175 -3.74 2.50 8.91
N ASP A 176 -4.12 3.54 9.64
CA ASP A 176 -3.63 3.78 11.00
C ASP A 176 -4.11 2.73 12.01
N LEU A 177 -5.33 2.21 11.82
CA LEU A 177 -5.87 1.14 12.65
C LEU A 177 -5.11 -0.17 12.39
N PHE A 178 -4.93 -0.56 11.13
CA PHE A 178 -4.23 -1.79 10.78
C PHE A 178 -2.74 -1.75 11.17
N GLY A 179 -2.06 -0.61 10.95
CA GLY A 179 -0.67 -0.45 11.37
C GLY A 179 -0.45 -0.56 12.89
N LYS A 180 -1.48 -0.26 13.70
CA LYS A 180 -1.44 -0.49 15.15
C LYS A 180 -1.69 -1.95 15.52
N LEU A 181 -2.57 -2.64 14.80
CA LEU A 181 -2.86 -4.06 15.04
C LEU A 181 -1.66 -4.94 14.70
N ASP A 182 -0.90 -4.61 13.65
CA ASP A 182 0.33 -5.33 13.27
C ASP A 182 1.44 -5.24 14.34
N LEU A 183 1.30 -4.36 15.34
CA LEU A 183 2.29 -4.14 16.39
C LEU A 183 2.01 -4.93 17.68
N ILE A 184 0.83 -5.55 17.79
CA ILE A 184 0.35 -6.31 18.94
C ILE A 184 0.38 -7.80 18.61
#